data_AF-A0A256H4F4-F1
#
_entry.id   AF-A0A256H4F4-F1
#
_cell.length_a   1.000
_cell.length_b   1.000
_cell.length_c   1.000
_cell.angle_alpha   90.00
_cell.angle_beta   90.00
_cell.angle_gamma   90.00
#
_symmetry.space_group_name_H-M   'P 1'
#
loop_
_entity.id
_entity.type
_entity.pdbx_description
1 polymer ?
#
loop_
_entity_poly.entity_id
_entity_poly.type
_entity_poly.pdbx_seq_one_letter_code
_entity_poly.pdbx_strand_id
1 'polypeptide(L)'
;MVRDPSREEDPPSVDDVLDALADDAARRIVTALTEPKTASDLSEECDIPLSTTYRKLEKLTDASLLRESTDIRRDGQHTTRYSVSFDSVTVSIDHADDEADESRDLTVEFSRPERTRDERLADLWSELREET
;
A
#
# COMPACT_ATOMS: atom_id res chain seq x y z
N MET A 1 -4.16 17.93 -11.94
CA MET A 1 -5.38 17.48 -11.23
C MET A 1 -4.96 17.39 -9.77
N VAL A 2 -5.38 18.35 -8.96
CA VAL A 2 -4.99 18.48 -7.55
C VAL A 2 -5.54 17.29 -6.79
N ARG A 3 -4.68 16.50 -6.13
CA ARG A 3 -5.11 15.32 -5.37
C ARG A 3 -5.43 15.80 -3.95
N ASP A 4 -6.73 15.96 -3.70
CA ASP A 4 -7.25 16.37 -2.39
C ASP A 4 -6.77 15.37 -1.31
N PRO A 5 -6.03 15.80 -0.27
CA PRO A 5 -5.46 14.91 0.76
C PRO A 5 -6.52 14.34 1.72
N SER A 6 -7.80 14.60 1.43
CA SER A 6 -8.99 14.25 2.23
C SER A 6 -9.84 13.16 1.60
N ARG A 7 -9.49 12.67 0.40
CA ARG A 7 -10.09 11.42 -0.10
C ARG A 7 -9.46 10.29 0.69
N GLU A 8 -10.12 9.91 1.77
CA GLU A 8 -10.08 8.53 2.23
C GLU A 8 -10.40 7.70 0.98
N GLU A 9 -9.37 7.15 0.34
CA GLU A 9 -9.54 6.19 -0.74
C GLU A 9 -10.49 5.12 -0.21
N ASP A 10 -11.53 4.77 -0.98
CA ASP A 10 -12.48 3.76 -0.54
C ASP A 10 -11.68 2.56 -0.02
N PRO A 11 -12.03 2.03 1.17
CA PRO A 11 -11.26 0.95 1.76
C PRO A 11 -11.18 -0.19 0.74
N PRO A 12 -9.99 -0.83 0.60
CA PRO A 12 -9.81 -1.90 -0.37
C PRO A 12 -10.82 -3.01 -0.08
N SER A 13 -11.26 -3.71 -1.12
CA SER A 13 -12.16 -4.84 -0.90
C SER A 13 -11.45 -5.94 -0.10
N VAL A 14 -12.20 -6.68 0.69
CA VAL A 14 -11.67 -7.83 1.46
C VAL A 14 -10.98 -8.83 0.54
N ASP A 15 -11.57 -9.09 -0.63
CA ASP A 15 -11.02 -10.01 -1.61
C ASP A 15 -9.65 -9.53 -2.12
N ASP A 16 -9.50 -8.25 -2.47
CA ASP A 16 -8.22 -7.71 -2.97
C ASP A 16 -7.09 -7.87 -1.95
N VAL A 17 -7.39 -7.61 -0.67
CA VAL A 17 -6.41 -7.75 0.42
C VAL A 17 -6.00 -9.21 0.60
N LEU A 18 -6.97 -10.12 0.68
CA LEU A 18 -6.70 -11.54 0.89
C LEU A 18 -5.99 -12.15 -0.32
N ASP A 19 -6.40 -11.80 -1.53
CA ASP A 19 -5.77 -12.23 -2.78
C ASP A 19 -4.33 -11.73 -2.89
N ALA A 20 -4.05 -10.51 -2.43
CA ALA A 20 -2.68 -9.99 -2.39
C ALA A 20 -1.83 -10.75 -1.36
N LEU A 21 -2.35 -11.00 -0.15
CA LEU A 21 -1.64 -11.69 0.93
C LEU A 21 -1.53 -13.21 0.73
N ALA A 22 -2.38 -13.82 -0.09
CA ALA A 22 -2.28 -15.22 -0.49
C ALA A 22 -1.06 -15.50 -1.36
N ASP A 23 -0.50 -14.48 -2.03
CA ASP A 23 0.61 -14.61 -2.95
C ASP A 23 1.98 -14.62 -2.25
N ASP A 24 2.75 -15.71 -2.44
CA ASP A 24 4.08 -15.87 -1.82
C ASP A 24 5.09 -14.80 -2.22
N ALA A 25 5.03 -14.31 -3.47
CA ALA A 25 5.95 -13.28 -3.95
C ALA A 25 5.56 -11.92 -3.37
N ALA A 26 4.26 -11.64 -3.24
CA ALA A 26 3.77 -10.44 -2.57
C ALA A 26 4.19 -10.40 -1.09
N ARG A 27 4.04 -11.52 -0.35
CA ARG A 27 4.49 -11.62 1.04
C ARG A 27 6.00 -11.41 1.20
N ARG A 28 6.80 -11.93 0.27
CA ARG A 28 8.25 -11.70 0.23
C ARG A 28 8.58 -10.22 0.06
N ILE A 29 7.92 -9.55 -0.89
CA ILE A 29 8.07 -8.10 -1.11
C ILE A 29 7.72 -7.30 0.15
N VAL A 30 6.57 -7.57 0.78
CA VAL A 30 6.15 -6.89 2.02
C VAL A 30 7.18 -7.08 3.14
N THR A 31 7.71 -8.29 3.30
CA THR A 31 8.70 -8.60 4.34
C THR A 31 10.06 -7.95 4.05
N ALA A 32 10.44 -7.79 2.78
CA ALA A 32 11.67 -7.11 2.38
C ALA A 32 11.60 -5.59 2.57
N LEU A 33 10.41 -5.00 2.68
CA LEU A 33 10.20 -3.55 2.82
C LEU A 33 10.38 -3.06 4.26
N THR A 34 11.59 -3.22 4.81
CA THR A 34 11.97 -2.62 6.11
C THR A 34 12.24 -1.12 6.03
N GLU A 35 12.47 -0.61 4.82
CA GLU A 35 12.65 0.81 4.47
C GLU A 35 12.13 1.05 3.04
N PRO A 36 11.91 2.31 2.60
CA PRO A 36 11.41 2.59 1.25
C PRO A 36 12.37 2.15 0.14
N LYS A 37 11.94 1.20 -0.71
CA LYS A 37 12.75 0.59 -1.79
C LYS A 37 12.12 0.76 -3.15
N THR A 38 12.93 0.72 -4.21
CA THR A 38 12.45 0.77 -5.60
C THR A 38 12.00 -0.61 -6.08
N ALA A 39 11.25 -0.66 -7.20
CA ALA A 39 10.89 -1.93 -7.82
C ALA A 39 12.12 -2.75 -8.24
N SER A 40 13.20 -2.09 -8.67
CA SER A 40 14.46 -2.74 -9.02
C SER A 40 15.13 -3.36 -7.79
N ASP A 41 15.22 -2.63 -6.68
CA ASP A 41 15.81 -3.15 -5.43
C ASP A 41 15.04 -4.40 -4.96
N LEU A 42 13.71 -4.35 -4.99
CA LEU A 42 12.86 -5.47 -4.59
C LEU A 42 12.96 -6.67 -5.54
N SER A 43 13.10 -6.42 -6.85
CA SER A 43 13.32 -7.46 -7.85
C SER A 43 14.61 -8.23 -7.57
N GLU A 44 15.70 -7.52 -7.27
CA GLU A 44 16.99 -8.10 -6.96
C GLU A 44 16.98 -8.84 -5.61
N GLU A 45 16.48 -8.21 -4.55
CA GLU A 45 16.50 -8.77 -3.19
C GLU A 45 15.58 -9.99 -3.03
N CYS A 46 14.41 -9.96 -3.66
CA CYS A 46 13.45 -11.06 -3.58
C CYS A 46 13.66 -12.15 -4.63
N ASP A 47 14.60 -11.97 -5.56
CA ASP A 47 14.84 -12.83 -6.73
C ASP A 47 13.55 -13.05 -7.55
N ILE A 48 12.87 -11.95 -7.88
CA ILE A 48 11.62 -11.93 -8.65
C ILE A 48 11.86 -11.14 -9.94
N PRO A 49 11.43 -11.63 -11.11
CA PRO A 49 11.56 -10.86 -12.35
C PRO A 49 10.87 -9.50 -12.26
N LEU A 50 11.53 -8.44 -12.73
CA LEU A 50 11.05 -7.05 -12.59
C LEU A 50 9.61 -6.84 -13.06
N SER A 51 9.21 -7.46 -14.18
CA SER A 51 7.82 -7.39 -14.67
C SER A 51 6.80 -8.01 -13.72
N THR A 52 7.19 -9.06 -13.00
CA THR A 52 6.37 -9.69 -11.95
C THR A 52 6.36 -8.80 -10.71
N THR A 53 7.49 -8.21 -10.34
CA THR A 53 7.58 -7.25 -9.22
C THR A 53 6.61 -6.09 -9.41
N TYR A 54 6.61 -5.43 -10.58
CA TYR A 54 5.65 -4.34 -10.86
C TYR A 54 4.19 -4.77 -10.69
N ARG A 55 3.82 -5.95 -11.22
CA ARG A 55 2.45 -6.48 -11.06
C ARG A 55 2.09 -6.77 -9.60
N LYS A 56 3.05 -7.20 -8.78
CA LYS A 56 2.81 -7.41 -7.35
C LYS A 56 2.70 -6.10 -6.59
N LEU A 57 3.54 -5.11 -6.93
CA LEU A 57 3.50 -3.79 -6.34
C LEU A 57 2.18 -3.09 -6.62
N GLU A 58 1.69 -3.12 -7.86
CA GLU A 58 0.36 -2.62 -8.25
C GLU A 58 -0.73 -3.28 -7.39
N LYS A 59 -0.79 -4.62 -7.36
CA LYS A 59 -1.78 -5.35 -6.55
C LYS A 59 -1.74 -5.00 -5.06
N LEU A 60 -0.54 -4.86 -4.51
CA LEU A 60 -0.36 -4.51 -3.10
C LEU A 60 -0.72 -3.05 -2.80
N THR A 61 -0.45 -2.12 -3.72
CA THR A 61 -0.87 -0.72 -3.60
C THR A 61 -2.39 -0.59 -3.72
N ASP A 62 -3.01 -1.29 -4.68
CA ASP A 62 -4.47 -1.31 -4.86
C ASP A 62 -5.19 -1.86 -3.62
N ALA A 63 -4.62 -2.91 -3.00
CA ALA A 63 -5.08 -3.46 -1.72
C ALA A 63 -4.74 -2.57 -0.51
N SER A 64 -4.23 -1.35 -0.73
CA SER A 64 -3.76 -0.42 0.31
C SER A 64 -2.74 -0.99 1.29
N LEU A 65 -2.02 -2.05 0.92
CA LEU A 65 -0.97 -2.71 1.74
C LEU A 65 0.38 -2.01 1.60
N LEU A 66 0.59 -1.34 0.46
CA LEU A 66 1.77 -0.52 0.20
C LEU A 66 1.38 0.92 -0.10
N ARG A 67 2.36 1.81 0.04
CA ARG A 67 2.29 3.19 -0.41
C ARG A 67 3.42 3.50 -1.37
N GLU A 68 3.09 4.30 -2.38
CA GLU A 68 4.04 4.85 -3.33
C GLU A 68 4.50 6.25 -2.93
N SER A 69 5.77 6.54 -3.12
CA SER A 69 6.37 7.87 -2.99
C SER A 69 7.35 8.11 -4.14
N THR A 70 7.43 9.33 -4.64
CA THR A 70 8.33 9.67 -5.75
C THR A 70 9.47 10.54 -5.25
N ASP A 71 10.70 10.04 -5.36
CA ASP A 71 11.90 10.85 -5.12
C ASP A 71 12.20 11.69 -6.37
N ILE A 72 12.07 13.02 -6.26
CA ILE A 72 12.44 13.96 -7.32
C ILE A 72 13.92 14.35 -7.14
N ARG A 73 14.79 13.80 -8.00
CA ARG A 73 16.21 14.20 -8.07
C ARG A 73 16.36 15.41 -8.98
N ARG A 74 17.31 16.30 -8.64
CA ARG A 74 17.60 17.55 -9.40
C ARG A 74 18.04 17.30 -10.85
N ASP A 75 18.42 16.07 -11.19
CA ASP A 75 18.87 15.65 -12.52
C ASP A 75 17.73 15.10 -13.39
N GLY A 76 16.47 15.14 -12.93
CA GLY A 76 15.28 14.76 -13.71
C GLY A 76 14.92 13.28 -13.69
N GLN A 77 15.73 12.41 -13.08
CA GLN A 77 15.37 11.01 -12.89
C GLN A 77 14.45 10.86 -11.68
N HIS A 78 13.15 10.72 -11.93
CA HIS A 78 12.17 10.34 -10.91
C HIS A 78 12.30 8.84 -10.61
N THR A 79 12.27 8.48 -9.33
CA THR A 79 12.31 7.08 -8.92
C THR A 79 11.20 6.83 -7.91
N THR A 80 10.28 5.93 -8.26
CA THR A 80 9.22 5.49 -7.35
C THR A 80 9.80 4.55 -6.30
N ARG A 81 9.50 4.83 -5.05
CA ARG A 81 9.77 3.98 -3.89
C ARG A 81 8.47 3.52 -3.26
N TYR A 82 8.52 2.32 -2.72
CA TYR A 82 7.41 1.64 -2.07
C TYR A 82 7.72 1.46 -0.59
N SER A 83 6.73 1.59 0.28
CA SER A 83 6.82 1.28 1.70
C SER A 83 5.54 0.60 2.21
N VAL A 84 5.65 -0.17 3.29
CA VAL A 84 4.48 -0.78 3.94
C VAL A 84 3.61 0.32 4.57
N SER A 85 2.29 0.22 4.40
CA SER A 85 1.32 1.24 4.82
C SER A 85 0.61 0.93 6.16
N PHE A 86 0.88 -0.23 6.76
CA PHE A 86 0.20 -0.75 7.94
C PHE A 86 1.18 -1.39 8.93
N ASP A 87 0.77 -1.46 10.20
CA ASP A 87 1.47 -2.21 11.25
C ASP A 87 0.87 -3.61 11.42
N SER A 88 -0.46 -3.75 11.29
CA SER A 88 -1.14 -5.04 11.32
C SER A 88 -2.37 -5.08 10.41
N VAL A 89 -2.68 -6.28 9.92
CA VAL A 89 -3.95 -6.61 9.25
C VAL A 89 -4.67 -7.64 10.12
N THR A 90 -5.90 -7.34 10.52
CA THR A 90 -6.77 -8.25 11.27
C THR A 90 -7.90 -8.71 10.38
N VAL A 91 -8.14 -10.03 10.36
CA VAL A 91 -9.25 -10.64 9.62
C VAL A 91 -10.22 -11.23 10.63
N SER A 92 -11.48 -10.82 10.55
CA SER A 92 -12.54 -11.22 11.49
C SER A 92 -13.71 -11.82 10.72
N ILE A 93 -14.40 -12.76 11.35
CA ILE A 93 -15.66 -13.32 10.84
C ILE A 93 -16.72 -13.04 11.88
N ASP A 94 -17.68 -12.19 11.52
CA ASP A 94 -18.77 -11.79 12.38
C ASP A 94 -20.07 -12.45 11.92
N HIS A 95 -21.03 -12.55 12.84
CA HIS A 95 -22.39 -12.96 12.52
C HIS A 95 -23.18 -11.71 12.14
N ALA A 96 -24.03 -11.81 11.13
CA ALA A 96 -25.01 -10.76 10.90
C ALA A 96 -25.86 -10.59 12.18
N ASP A 97 -26.04 -9.35 12.62
CA ASP A 97 -26.79 -9.03 13.86
C ASP A 97 -28.28 -9.45 13.79
N ASP A 98 -28.75 -9.88 12.62
CA ASP A 98 -30.11 -10.34 12.37
C ASP A 98 -30.27 -11.83 12.76
N GLU A 99 -31.08 -12.10 13.78
CA GLU A 99 -31.39 -13.47 14.25
C GLU A 99 -32.04 -14.38 13.19
N ALA A 100 -32.46 -13.82 12.05
CA ALA A 100 -33.02 -14.54 10.91
C ALA A 100 -31.99 -14.86 9.82
N ASP A 101 -30.80 -14.27 9.86
CA ASP A 101 -29.77 -14.40 8.84
C ASP A 101 -28.54 -15.13 9.40
N GLU A 102 -28.35 -16.39 8.99
CA GLU A 102 -27.18 -17.19 9.40
C GLU A 102 -25.92 -16.88 8.57
N SER A 103 -25.91 -15.77 7.81
CA SER A 103 -24.74 -15.32 7.08
C SER A 103 -23.60 -14.91 8.03
N ARG A 104 -22.39 -15.03 7.50
CA ARG A 104 -21.17 -14.61 8.16
C ARG A 104 -20.51 -13.57 7.28
N ASP A 105 -20.16 -12.45 7.90
CA ASP A 105 -19.47 -11.36 7.23
C ASP A 105 -17.98 -11.45 7.52
N LEU A 106 -17.18 -11.40 6.46
CA LEU A 106 -15.73 -11.39 6.55
C LEU A 106 -15.26 -9.94 6.49
N THR A 107 -14.57 -9.48 7.52
CA THR A 107 -14.11 -8.09 7.65
C THR A 107 -12.59 -8.05 7.74
N VAL A 108 -11.99 -7.04 7.12
CA VAL A 108 -10.55 -6.77 7.20
C VAL A 108 -10.33 -5.38 7.77
N GLU A 109 -9.54 -5.32 8.83
CA GLU A 109 -9.18 -4.06 9.52
C GLU A 109 -7.67 -3.84 9.48
N PHE A 110 -7.27 -2.59 9.22
CA PHE A 110 -5.87 -2.18 9.20
C PHE A 110 -5.55 -1.35 10.43
N SER A 111 -4.55 -1.77 11.20
CA SER A 111 -3.86 -0.86 12.12
C SER A 111 -2.73 -0.18 11.35
N ARG A 112 -2.75 1.15 11.30
CA ARG A 112 -1.73 1.95 10.62
C ARG A 112 -1.09 2.88 11.63
N PRO A 113 0.22 3.16 11.53
CA PRO A 113 0.86 4.09 12.44
C PRO A 113 0.22 5.46 12.27
N GLU A 114 -0.08 6.13 13.38
CA GLU A 114 -0.59 7.51 13.35
C GLU A 114 0.44 8.38 12.61
N ARG A 115 0.17 8.73 11.35
CA ARG A 115 1.09 9.54 10.55
C ARG A 115 1.45 10.80 11.33
N THR A 116 2.73 11.02 11.52
CA THR A 116 3.18 12.26 12.15
C THR A 116 2.82 13.42 11.22
N ARG A 117 2.49 14.58 11.80
CA ARG A 117 2.02 15.75 11.05
C ARG A 117 3.03 16.20 9.98
N ASP A 118 4.31 15.91 10.19
CA ASP A 118 5.42 16.21 9.31
C ASP A 118 5.45 15.37 8.03
N GLU A 119 5.00 14.10 8.07
CA GLU A 119 4.93 13.24 6.88
C GLU A 119 3.82 13.71 5.92
N ARG A 120 2.66 14.13 6.46
CA ARG A 120 1.59 14.75 5.67
C ARG A 120 2.05 16.07 5.01
N LEU A 121 2.90 16.83 5.68
CA LEU A 121 3.48 18.05 5.12
C LEU A 121 4.49 17.73 4.01
N ALA A 122 5.32 16.69 4.15
CA ALA A 122 6.30 16.32 3.12
C ALA A 122 5.62 15.98 1.78
N ASP A 123 4.51 15.24 1.80
CA ASP A 123 3.73 14.94 0.60
C ASP A 123 3.14 16.24 -0.02
N LEU A 124 2.58 17.12 0.82
CA LEU A 124 2.03 18.42 0.38
C LEU A 124 3.12 19.37 -0.19
N TRP A 125 4.34 19.32 0.33
CA TRP A 125 5.46 20.13 -0.15
C TRP A 125 6.11 19.57 -1.42
N SER A 126 6.01 18.26 -1.69
CA SER A 126 6.43 17.67 -2.96
C SER A 126 5.53 18.15 -4.10
N GLU A 127 4.21 18.20 -3.87
CA GLU A 127 3.22 18.59 -4.89
C GLU A 127 3.32 20.09 -5.25
N LEU A 128 3.67 20.96 -4.29
CA LEU A 128 3.86 22.40 -4.54
C LEU A 128 5.12 22.71 -5.37
N ARG A 129 6.04 21.77 -5.52
CA ARG A 129 7.27 21.97 -6.31
C ARG A 129 7.11 21.59 -7.79
N GLU A 130 5.92 21.15 -8.19
CA GLU A 130 5.55 20.81 -9.57
C GLU A 130 5.02 22.01 -10.38
N GLU A 131 4.86 23.19 -9.75
CA GLU A 131 4.35 24.42 -10.38
C GLU A 131 5.40 25.56 -10.51
N THR A 132 6.64 25.26 -10.90
CA THR A 132 7.55 26.31 -11.44
C THR A 132 8.45 25.81 -12.55
#